data_AF-A0A3M9ZRU6-F1
#
_entry.id   AF-A0A3M9ZRU6-F1
#
_cell.length_a   1.000
_cell.length_b   1.000
_cell.length_c   1.000
_cell.angle_alpha   90.00
_cell.angle_beta   90.00
_cell.angle_gamma   90.00
#
_symmetry.space_group_name_H-M   'P 1'
#
loop_
_entity.id
_entity.type
_entity.pdbx_description
1 polymer ?
#
loop_
_entity_poly.entity_id
_entity_poly.type
_entity_poly.pdbx_seq_one_letter_code
_entity_poly.pdbx_strand_id
1 'polypeptide(L)' 'MNSGFLIAAVFLAVGVGLTAWVTAYKDTVLTPLADEQLALMQAMDCEELVSYAATGYFWSAENGKWIRERTDACKAAA' A
#
# COMPACT_ATOMS: atom_id res chain seq x y z
N MET A 1 2.21 -37.33 27.04
CA MET A 1 1.88 -36.15 26.21
C MET A 1 2.97 -36.00 25.18
N ASN A 2 2.66 -36.15 23.90
CA ASN A 2 3.66 -36.22 22.83
C ASN A 2 4.13 -34.82 22.47
N SER A 3 5.44 -34.57 22.56
CA SER A 3 6.10 -33.27 22.37
C SER A 3 5.72 -32.57 21.06
N GLY A 4 5.32 -33.32 20.03
CA GLY A 4 4.83 -32.76 18.76
C GLY A 4 3.55 -31.92 18.88
N PHE A 5 2.67 -32.22 19.84
CA PHE A 5 1.45 -31.42 20.06
C PHE A 5 1.77 -30.03 20.63
N LEU A 6 2.76 -29.94 21.53
CA LEU A 6 3.20 -28.67 22.11
C LEU A 6 3.86 -27.79 21.06
N ILE A 7 4.68 -28.37 20.19
CA ILE A 7 5.35 -27.63 19.10
C ILE A 7 4.31 -27.07 18.12
N ALA A 8 3.34 -27.88 17.70
CA ALA A 8 2.28 -27.43 16.79
C ALA A 8 1.45 -26.28 17.38
N ALA A 9 1.11 -26.35 18.68
CA ALA A 9 0.36 -25.30 19.35
C ALA A 9 1.13 -23.97 19.40
N VAL A 10 2.45 -24.01 19.62
CA VAL A 10 3.30 -22.80 19.63
C VAL A 10 3.35 -22.17 18.24
N PHE A 11 3.59 -22.94 17.18
CA PHE A 11 3.61 -22.39 15.82
C PHE A 11 2.25 -21.81 15.41
N LEU A 12 1.15 -22.43 15.84
CA LEU A 12 -0.19 -21.92 15.55
C LEU A 12 -0.45 -20.59 16.28
N ALA A 13 -0.06 -20.47 17.55
CA ALA A 13 -0.16 -19.23 18.30
C ALA A 13 0.68 -18.09 17.68
N VAL A 14 1.91 -18.40 17.25
CA VAL A 14 2.80 -17.44 16.57
C VAL A 14 2.22 -17.02 15.23
N GLY A 15 1.71 -17.96 14.42
CA GLY A 15 1.11 -17.67 13.11
C GLY A 15 -0.12 -16.75 13.22
N VAL A 16 -1.00 -17.00 14.19
CA VAL A 16 -2.16 -16.14 14.46
C VAL A 16 -1.72 -14.75 14.90
N GLY A 17 -0.78 -14.65 15.84
CA GLY A 17 -0.27 -13.37 16.32
C GLY A 17 0.38 -12.54 15.21
N LEU A 18 1.20 -13.16 14.36
CA LEU A 18 1.83 -12.49 13.23
C LEU A 18 0.79 -12.00 12.22
N THR A 19 -0.21 -12.83 11.91
CA THR A 19 -1.26 -12.45 10.95
C THR A 19 -2.06 -11.25 11.45
N ALA A 20 -2.46 -11.27 12.73
CA ALA A 20 -3.19 -10.16 13.35
C ALA A 20 -2.37 -8.86 13.38
N TRP A 21 -1.06 -8.96 13.63
CA TRP A 21 -0.17 -7.80 13.60
C TRP A 21 -0.02 -7.24 12.18
N VAL A 22 0.18 -8.09 11.17
CA VAL A 22 0.28 -7.66 9.76
C VAL A 22 -1.00 -6.96 9.31
N THR A 23 -2.18 -7.51 9.65
CA THR A 23 -3.46 -6.87 9.33
C THR A 23 -3.62 -5.54 10.02
N ALA A 24 -3.32 -5.47 11.33
CA ALA A 24 -3.41 -4.22 12.07
C ALA A 24 -2.45 -3.16 11.52
N TYR A 25 -1.21 -3.54 11.17
CA TYR A 25 -0.23 -2.64 10.58
C TYR A 25 -0.67 -2.14 9.20
N LYS A 26 -1.22 -3.03 8.36
CA LYS A 26 -1.80 -2.63 7.07
C LYS A 26 -2.87 -1.56 7.26
N ASP A 27 -3.83 -1.80 8.16
CA ASP A 27 -4.99 -0.91 8.32
C ASP A 27 -4.65 0.40 9.01
N THR A 28 -3.72 0.39 9.97
CA THR A 28 -3.38 1.58 10.77
C THR A 28 -2.23 2.41 10.22
N VAL A 29 -1.40 1.84 9.35
CA VAL A 29 -0.21 2.52 8.80
C VAL A 29 -0.25 2.59 7.29
N LEU A 30 -0.37 1.46 6.59
CA LEU A 30 -0.23 1.45 5.12
C LEU A 30 -1.43 2.08 4.40
N THR A 31 -2.65 1.75 4.83
CA THR A 31 -3.88 2.31 4.25
C THR A 31 -3.94 3.84 4.41
N PRO A 32 -3.76 4.44 5.61
CA PRO A 32 -3.80 5.89 5.72
C PRO A 32 -2.69 6.60 4.95
N LEU A 33 -1.47 6.03 4.89
CA LEU A 33 -0.40 6.59 4.05
C LEU A 33 -0.76 6.57 2.55
N ALA A 34 -1.44 5.52 2.09
CA ALA A 34 -1.92 5.45 0.72
C ALA A 34 -3.00 6.51 0.46
N ASP A 35 -3.95 6.69 1.37
CA ASP A 35 -5.01 7.67 1.25
C ASP A 35 -4.47 9.11 1.26
N GLU A 36 -3.53 9.41 2.16
CA GLU A 36 -2.85 10.71 2.22
C GLU A 36 -2.06 11.00 0.94
N GLN A 37 -1.32 10.01 0.42
CA GLN A 37 -0.63 10.16 -0.86
C GLN A 37 -1.60 10.41 -2.00
N LEU A 38 -2.74 9.71 -2.05
CA LEU A 38 -3.75 9.91 -3.08
C LEU A 38 -4.32 11.33 -3.03
N ALA A 39 -4.64 11.83 -1.84
CA ALA A 39 -5.13 13.20 -1.66
C ALA A 39 -4.09 14.25 -2.12
N LEU A 40 -2.81 14.03 -1.81
CA LEU A 40 -1.73 14.89 -2.29
C LEU A 40 -1.61 14.86 -3.81
N MET A 41 -1.61 13.68 -4.43
CA MET A 41 -1.55 13.56 -5.89
C MET A 41 -2.77 14.19 -6.58
N GLN A 42 -3.95 14.14 -5.97
CA GLN A 42 -5.15 14.79 -6.49
C GLN A 42 -5.09 16.31 -6.46
N ALA A 43 -4.26 16.89 -5.60
CA ALA A 43 -4.05 18.33 -5.50
C ALA A 43 -2.94 18.85 -6.42
N MET A 44 -2.13 17.95 -7.00
CA MET A 44 -1.02 18.31 -7.90
C MET A 44 -1.53 18.73 -9.28
N ASP A 45 -0.77 19.59 -9.94
CA ASP A 45 -1.02 19.95 -11.33
C ASP A 45 -0.49 18.88 -12.32
N CYS A 46 -0.78 19.03 -13.61
CA CYS A 46 -0.38 18.04 -14.61
C CYS A 46 1.15 17.91 -14.77
N GLU A 47 1.92 18.98 -14.56
CA GLU A 47 3.39 18.94 -14.68
C GLU A 47 3.99 18.18 -13.49
N GLU A 48 3.51 18.49 -12.28
CA GLU A 48 3.86 17.81 -11.04
C GLU A 48 3.49 16.33 -11.12
N LEU A 49 2.30 15.98 -11.61
CA LEU A 49 1.85 14.59 -11.77
C LEU A 49 2.76 13.79 -12.70
N VAL A 50 3.18 14.37 -13.83
CA VAL A 50 4.11 13.70 -14.77
C VAL A 50 5.46 13.45 -14.09
N SER A 51 5.98 14.44 -13.35
CA SER A 51 7.25 14.32 -12.64
C SER A 51 7.18 13.28 -11.52
N TYR A 52 6.08 13.25 -10.76
CA TYR A 52 5.88 12.32 -9.67
C TYR A 52 5.67 10.89 -10.17
N ALA A 53 4.90 10.71 -11.26
CA ALA A 53 4.70 9.41 -11.89
C ALA A 53 6.03 8.77 -12.33
N ALA A 54 7.00 9.57 -12.75
CA ALA A 54 8.32 9.10 -13.17
C ALA A 54 9.14 8.51 -12.01
N THR A 55 8.85 8.88 -10.76
CA THR A 55 9.56 8.34 -9.58
C THR A 55 9.25 6.86 -9.35
N GLY A 56 8.04 6.41 -9.70
CA GLY A 56 7.60 5.02 -9.55
C GLY A 56 7.34 4.57 -8.11
N TYR A 57 7.46 5.45 -7.11
CA TYR A 57 7.28 5.11 -5.70
C TYR A 57 5.86 5.42 -5.22
N PHE A 58 5.09 4.37 -4.93
CA PHE A 58 3.70 4.48 -4.48
C PHE A 58 3.43 3.64 -3.24
N TRP A 59 2.64 4.17 -2.32
CA TRP A 59 2.22 3.48 -1.09
C TRP A 59 1.16 2.41 -1.34
N SER A 60 0.48 2.43 -2.49
CA SER A 60 -0.42 1.38 -2.94
C SER A 60 -0.35 1.17 -4.45
N ALA A 61 -0.73 -0.03 -4.90
CA ALA A 61 -0.86 -0.33 -6.33
C ALA A 61 -1.98 0.51 -6.99
N GLU A 62 -3.00 0.89 -6.24
CA GLU A 62 -4.12 1.71 -6.71
C GLU A 62 -3.67 3.15 -6.97
N ASN A 63 -2.87 3.73 -6.08
CA ASN A 63 -2.24 5.04 -6.28
C ASN A 63 -1.39 5.06 -7.54
N GLY A 64 -0.59 4.01 -7.75
CA GLY A 64 0.24 3.86 -8.95
C GLY A 64 -0.57 3.71 -10.25
N LYS A 65 -1.77 3.09 -10.20
CA LYS A 65 -2.67 3.04 -11.35
C LYS A 65 -3.31 4.40 -11.61
N TRP A 66 -3.86 5.02 -10.57
CA TRP A 66 -4.53 6.31 -10.65
C TRP A 66 -3.61 7.37 -11.26
N ILE A 67 -2.37 7.48 -10.77
CA ILE A 67 -1.46 8.50 -11.28
C ILE A 67 -1.09 8.25 -12.75
N ARG A 68 -0.87 7.00 -13.17
CA ARG A 68 -0.55 6.69 -14.58
C ARG A 68 -1.70 7.08 -15.49
N GLU A 69 -2.93 6.70 -15.12
CA GLU A 69 -4.13 7.07 -15.88
C GLU A 69 -4.28 8.59 -15.99
N ARG A 70 -4.01 9.33 -14.90
CA ARG A 70 -4.07 10.80 -14.91
C ARG A 70 -2.96 11.45 -15.70
N THR A 71 -1.73 10.96 -15.58
CA THR A 71 -0.58 11.41 -16.37
C THR A 71 -0.81 11.20 -17.87
N ASP A 72 -1.36 10.06 -18.26
CA ASP A 72 -1.68 9.77 -19.66
C ASP A 72 -2.79 10.70 -20.19
N ALA A 73 -3.81 10.99 -19.38
CA ALA A 73 -4.84 11.97 -19.71
C ALA A 73 -4.27 13.40 -19.86
N CYS A 74 -3.35 13.82 -18.97
CA CYS A 74 -2.66 15.10 -19.07
C CYS A 74 -1.84 15.21 -20.36
N LYS A 75 -1.13 14.13 -20.75
CA LYS A 75 -0.35 14.09 -22.00
C LYS A 75 -1.22 14.10 -23.26
N ALA A 76 -2.41 13.50 -23.21
CA ALA A 76 -3.34 13.50 -24.34
C ALA A 76 -4.05 14.85 -24.56
N ALA A 77 -4.10 15.70 -23.53
CA ALA A 77 -4.72 17.03 -23.58
C ALA A 77 -3.74 18.17 -23.91
N ALA A 78 -2.44 17.89 -23.93
CA ALA A 78 -1.36 18.81 -24.30
C ALA A 78 -1.01 18.69 -25.80
#